data_AF-A0A833LEX8-F1
#
_entry.id   AF-A0A833LEX8-F1
#
_cell.length_a   1.000
_cell.length_b   1.000
_cell.length_c   1.000
_cell.angle_alpha   90.00
_cell.angle_beta   90.00
_cell.angle_gamma   90.00
#
_symmetry.space_group_name_H-M   'P 1'
#
loop_
_entity.id
_entity.type
_entity.pdbx_description
1 polymer ?
#
loop_
_entity_poly.entity_id
_entity_poly.type
_entity_poly.pdbx_seq_one_letter_code
_entity_poly.pdbx_strand_id
1 'polypeptide(L)'
;MSLISALGLMSGTSMDGIDVAVLETDGEAVVRRGPGGFFPYDDAFRARIEAGLDDARTIEGRQDRPGTLAGLERDITLRHAEAVRRFLNEHPSVAPDVIGFHGQTVLHRPDEALTVQLGDGALLARETGLPVVYDMRAADMEHGGQGAPLVPVYHAALAASLPEGLRQFPVCFVNIGGISNVTFVPEEGAPIAFDTGPGNALIDQWVAAGSGRAFDEDGRIAGEGEIAQDVVARYLDASFFDEPAPKSLDRGDFTTGLAAGLSLA
;
A
#
# COMPACT_ATOMS: atom_id res chain seq x y z
N MET A 1 -28.69 1.05 -3.02
CA MET A 1 -28.07 2.20 -3.71
C MET A 1 -27.74 1.79 -5.14
N SER A 2 -27.53 2.73 -6.06
CA SER A 2 -27.01 2.40 -7.40
C SER A 2 -25.52 2.05 -7.30
N LEU A 3 -25.07 1.08 -8.10
CA LEU A 3 -23.63 0.83 -8.23
C LEU A 3 -22.98 1.97 -9.00
N ILE A 4 -21.77 2.32 -8.60
CA ILE A 4 -20.87 3.26 -9.29
C ILE A 4 -19.62 2.51 -9.74
N SER A 5 -19.05 2.94 -10.86
CA SER A 5 -17.76 2.50 -11.35
C SER A 5 -16.67 3.44 -10.84
N ALA A 6 -15.77 2.97 -9.99
CA ALA A 6 -14.65 3.75 -9.49
C ALA A 6 -13.33 3.24 -10.11
N LEU A 7 -12.48 4.18 -10.53
CA LEU A 7 -11.11 3.91 -10.99
C LEU A 7 -10.13 4.34 -9.89
N GLY A 8 -9.53 3.36 -9.22
CA GLY A 8 -8.50 3.56 -8.21
C GLY A 8 -7.12 3.77 -8.83
N LEU A 9 -6.38 4.72 -8.28
CA LEU A 9 -5.01 5.05 -8.64
C LEU A 9 -4.12 5.00 -7.40
N MET A 10 -3.08 4.17 -7.44
CA MET A 10 -2.13 4.00 -6.35
C MET A 10 -0.69 4.04 -6.87
N SER A 11 0.17 4.76 -6.16
CA SER A 11 1.62 4.63 -6.31
C SER A 11 2.22 4.36 -4.94
N GLY A 12 2.80 3.15 -4.80
CA GLY A 12 3.32 2.64 -3.54
C GLY A 12 4.62 3.29 -3.10
N THR A 13 5.09 2.93 -1.92
CA THR A 13 6.40 3.34 -1.40
C THR A 13 7.57 2.70 -2.16
N SER A 14 7.30 1.69 -2.99
CA SER A 14 8.26 1.11 -3.95
C SER A 14 8.64 2.09 -5.06
N MET A 15 7.79 3.09 -5.36
CA MET A 15 8.02 4.13 -6.38
C MET A 15 8.33 3.56 -7.77
N ASP A 16 7.78 2.38 -8.06
CA ASP A 16 8.00 1.61 -9.28
C ASP A 16 7.00 1.94 -10.38
N GLY A 17 5.82 2.44 -10.03
CA GLY A 17 4.83 2.86 -11.03
C GLY A 17 3.48 3.26 -10.44
N ILE A 18 2.47 3.21 -11.30
CA ILE A 18 1.08 3.50 -10.99
C ILE A 18 0.25 2.24 -11.22
N ASP A 19 -0.36 1.74 -10.16
CA ASP A 19 -1.43 0.76 -10.24
C ASP A 19 -2.75 1.45 -10.54
N VAL A 20 -3.48 0.87 -11.49
CA VAL A 20 -4.84 1.26 -11.86
C VAL A 20 -5.76 0.07 -11.63
N ALA A 21 -6.88 0.27 -10.96
CA ALA A 21 -7.87 -0.77 -10.75
C ALA A 21 -9.28 -0.23 -10.85
N VAL A 22 -10.15 -0.91 -11.60
CA VAL A 22 -11.57 -0.59 -11.69
C VAL A 22 -12.35 -1.46 -10.71
N LEU A 23 -13.34 -0.85 -10.07
CA LEU A 23 -14.31 -1.55 -9.24
C LEU A 23 -15.72 -1.00 -9.48
N GLU A 24 -16.72 -1.89 -9.59
CA GLU A 24 -18.11 -1.49 -9.41
C GLU A 24 -18.51 -1.73 -7.96
N THR A 25 -19.07 -0.73 -7.30
CA THR A 25 -19.43 -0.80 -5.88
C THR A 25 -20.64 0.05 -5.55
N ASP A 26 -21.32 -0.26 -4.45
CA ASP A 26 -22.26 0.65 -3.80
C ASP A 26 -21.58 1.55 -2.75
N GLY A 27 -20.27 1.38 -2.53
CA GLY A 27 -19.49 2.09 -1.52
C GLY A 27 -19.52 1.45 -0.14
N GLU A 28 -20.27 0.36 0.05
CA GLU A 28 -20.50 -0.25 1.37
C GLU A 28 -20.21 -1.76 1.38
N ALA A 29 -20.94 -2.56 0.59
CA ALA A 29 -20.98 -4.01 0.74
C ALA A 29 -20.87 -4.78 -0.58
N VAL A 30 -21.07 -4.12 -1.72
CA VAL A 30 -20.92 -4.73 -3.04
C VAL A 30 -19.58 -4.35 -3.62
N VAL A 31 -18.78 -5.34 -3.99
CA VAL A 31 -17.51 -5.14 -4.69
C VAL A 31 -17.46 -6.07 -5.89
N ARG A 32 -17.37 -5.51 -7.10
CA ARG A 32 -17.09 -6.25 -8.32
C ARG A 32 -15.82 -5.72 -8.93
N ARG A 33 -14.79 -6.56 -8.99
CA ARG A 33 -13.49 -6.18 -9.56
C ARG A 33 -13.61 -6.13 -11.08
N GLY A 34 -13.18 -5.01 -11.65
CA GLY A 34 -13.02 -4.82 -13.08
C GLY A 34 -11.57 -5.06 -13.53
N PRO A 35 -11.19 -4.58 -14.73
CA PRO A 35 -9.81 -4.64 -15.19
C PRO A 35 -8.88 -3.81 -14.28
N GLY A 36 -7.62 -4.19 -14.27
CA GLY A 36 -6.53 -3.43 -13.66
C GLY A 36 -5.33 -3.38 -14.58
N GLY A 37 -4.39 -2.48 -14.28
CA GLY A 37 -3.19 -2.26 -15.07
C GLY A 37 -2.08 -1.64 -14.24
N PHE A 38 -0.86 -1.75 -14.74
CA PHE A 38 0.33 -1.19 -14.12
C PHE A 38 1.11 -0.36 -15.13
N PHE A 39 1.46 0.87 -14.74
CA PHE A 39 2.17 1.83 -15.58
C PHE A 39 3.50 2.17 -14.90
N PRO A 40 4.63 1.56 -15.34
CA PRO A 40 5.90 1.73 -14.67
C PRO A 40 6.42 3.16 -14.79
N TYR A 41 7.10 3.62 -13.75
CA TYR A 41 7.96 4.79 -13.83
C TYR A 41 9.27 4.43 -14.51
N ASP A 42 9.80 5.37 -15.28
CA ASP A 42 11.18 5.28 -15.76
C ASP A 42 12.17 5.54 -14.61
N ASP A 43 13.37 4.97 -14.71
CA ASP A 43 14.39 5.08 -13.66
C ASP A 43 14.74 6.53 -13.31
N ALA A 44 14.72 7.42 -14.29
CA ALA A 44 15.01 8.84 -14.08
C ALA A 44 13.92 9.51 -13.23
N PHE A 45 12.65 9.16 -13.44
CA PHE A 45 11.55 9.67 -12.64
C PHE A 45 11.54 9.07 -11.24
N ARG A 46 11.80 7.76 -11.12
CA ARG A 46 11.96 7.11 -9.81
C ARG A 46 13.05 7.79 -8.98
N ALA A 47 14.21 8.04 -9.56
CA ALA A 47 15.31 8.76 -8.89
C ALA A 47 14.92 10.18 -8.43
N ARG A 48 14.02 10.86 -9.17
CA ARG A 48 13.48 12.16 -8.75
C ARG A 48 12.55 12.05 -7.55
N ILE A 49 11.72 11.00 -7.48
CA ILE A 49 10.87 10.75 -6.30
C ILE A 49 11.75 10.46 -5.08
N GLU A 50 12.75 9.58 -5.25
CA GLU A 50 13.71 9.23 -4.20
C GLU A 50 14.45 10.48 -3.66
N ALA A 51 14.96 11.34 -4.55
CA ALA A 51 15.57 12.61 -4.14
C ALA A 51 14.58 13.54 -3.41
N GLY A 52 13.32 13.57 -3.84
CA GLY A 52 12.27 14.34 -3.19
C GLY A 52 11.96 13.88 -1.75
N LEU A 53 12.24 12.62 -1.39
CA LEU A 53 12.05 12.15 -0.02
C LEU A 53 12.92 12.90 0.98
N ASP A 54 14.13 13.32 0.59
CA ASP A 54 15.01 14.11 1.45
C ASP A 54 14.50 15.54 1.64
N ASP A 55 13.98 16.17 0.56
CA ASP A 55 13.28 17.46 0.67
C ASP A 55 12.08 17.35 1.62
N ALA A 56 11.31 16.26 1.53
CA ALA A 56 10.11 16.01 2.32
C ALA A 56 10.37 15.88 3.83
N ARG A 57 11.59 15.51 4.25
CA ARG A 57 11.96 15.46 5.69
C ARG A 57 11.82 16.82 6.38
N THR A 58 11.93 17.91 5.63
CA THR A 58 11.88 19.29 6.15
C THR A 58 10.47 19.87 6.22
N ILE A 59 9.44 19.10 5.82
CA ILE A 59 8.05 19.53 5.89
C ILE A 59 7.62 19.64 7.37
N GLU A 60 6.98 20.78 7.69
CA GLU A 60 6.38 21.04 9.00
C GLU A 60 4.85 21.26 8.88
N GLY A 61 4.37 21.63 7.70
CA GLY A 61 2.95 21.84 7.39
C GLY A 61 2.47 21.06 6.17
N ARG A 62 1.18 20.66 6.19
CA ARG A 62 0.55 19.84 5.12
C ARG A 62 0.73 20.40 3.71
N GLN A 63 0.76 21.73 3.58
CA GLN A 63 0.84 22.43 2.30
C GLN A 63 2.27 22.74 1.85
N ASP A 64 3.28 22.39 2.67
CA ASP A 64 4.66 22.66 2.33
C ASP A 64 5.10 21.79 1.14
N ARG A 65 5.85 22.42 0.23
CA ARG A 65 6.47 21.76 -0.92
C ARG A 65 7.90 22.25 -1.09
N PRO A 66 8.80 22.00 -0.12
CA PRO A 66 10.20 22.41 -0.19
C PRO A 66 10.92 21.82 -1.40
N GLY A 67 12.02 22.47 -1.78
CA GLY A 67 12.93 21.98 -2.81
C GLY A 67 12.22 21.66 -4.13
N THR A 68 12.28 20.39 -4.53
CA THR A 68 11.76 19.89 -5.80
C THR A 68 10.29 19.46 -5.75
N LEU A 69 9.67 19.44 -4.57
CA LEU A 69 8.39 18.76 -4.34
C LEU A 69 7.21 19.37 -5.11
N ALA A 70 7.16 20.68 -5.30
CA ALA A 70 6.07 21.31 -6.06
C ALA A 70 6.06 20.88 -7.54
N GLY A 71 7.26 20.82 -8.14
CA GLY A 71 7.41 20.32 -9.51
C GLY A 71 7.15 18.82 -9.61
N LEU A 72 7.61 18.06 -8.62
CA LEU A 72 7.39 16.62 -8.55
C LEU A 72 5.90 16.28 -8.40
N GLU A 73 5.15 16.99 -7.56
CA GLU A 73 3.70 16.82 -7.38
C GLU A 73 2.95 17.01 -8.69
N ARG A 74 3.28 18.05 -9.44
CA ARG A 74 2.72 18.29 -10.77
C ARG A 74 3.00 17.13 -11.72
N ASP A 75 4.25 16.68 -11.79
CA ASP A 75 4.65 15.61 -12.70
C ASP A 75 4.01 14.26 -12.34
N ILE A 76 3.94 13.93 -11.05
CA ILE A 76 3.23 12.75 -10.54
C ILE A 76 1.77 12.81 -10.99
N THR A 77 1.11 13.96 -10.81
CA THR A 77 -0.30 14.14 -11.19
C THR A 77 -0.51 13.98 -12.70
N LEU A 78 0.35 14.56 -13.52
CA LEU A 78 0.26 14.45 -14.98
C LEU A 78 0.52 13.02 -15.46
N ARG A 79 1.43 12.27 -14.83
CA ARG A 79 1.64 10.85 -15.13
C ARG A 79 0.44 9.99 -14.75
N HIS A 80 -0.24 10.30 -13.64
CA HIS A 80 -1.51 9.65 -13.29
C HIS A 80 -2.61 9.95 -14.30
N ALA A 81 -2.73 11.21 -14.76
CA ALA A 81 -3.67 11.55 -15.82
C ALA A 81 -3.38 10.76 -17.12
N GLU A 82 -2.11 10.60 -17.48
CA GLU A 82 -1.72 9.82 -18.65
C GLU A 82 -2.00 8.31 -18.47
N ALA A 83 -1.73 7.76 -17.28
CA ALA A 83 -2.09 6.37 -16.96
C ALA A 83 -3.59 6.13 -17.11
N VAL A 84 -4.44 7.05 -16.61
CA VAL A 84 -5.91 6.99 -16.79
C VAL A 84 -6.28 6.98 -18.28
N ARG A 85 -5.74 7.91 -19.08
CA ARG A 85 -6.06 7.97 -20.53
C ARG A 85 -5.66 6.69 -21.26
N ARG A 86 -4.44 6.21 -21.01
CA ARG A 86 -3.94 4.97 -21.62
C ARG A 86 -4.78 3.77 -21.23
N PHE A 87 -5.09 3.63 -19.94
CA PHE A 87 -5.92 2.55 -19.43
C PHE A 87 -7.33 2.56 -20.04
N LEU A 88 -8.00 3.73 -20.10
CA LEU A 88 -9.34 3.83 -20.69
C LEU A 88 -9.34 3.61 -22.21
N ASN A 89 -8.25 3.95 -22.91
CA ASN A 89 -8.09 3.62 -24.33
C ASN A 89 -7.92 2.10 -24.54
N GLU A 90 -7.22 1.41 -23.65
CA GLU A 90 -7.05 -0.06 -23.67
C GLU A 90 -8.35 -0.79 -23.26
N HIS A 91 -9.19 -0.14 -22.45
CA HIS A 91 -10.45 -0.68 -21.94
C HIS A 91 -11.66 0.22 -22.28
N PRO A 92 -12.06 0.32 -23.56
CA PRO A 92 -13.08 1.28 -24.02
C PRO A 92 -14.50 1.03 -23.45
N SER A 93 -14.73 -0.14 -22.84
CA SER A 93 -16.00 -0.44 -22.14
C SER A 93 -16.05 0.10 -20.72
N VAL A 94 -14.91 0.54 -20.16
CA VAL A 94 -14.84 1.10 -18.81
C VAL A 94 -15.23 2.57 -18.88
N ALA A 95 -16.27 2.94 -18.14
CA ALA A 95 -16.70 4.32 -17.92
C ALA A 95 -16.73 4.58 -16.41
N PRO A 96 -15.68 5.14 -15.81
CA PRO A 96 -15.66 5.42 -14.39
C PRO A 96 -16.50 6.67 -14.07
N ASP A 97 -17.26 6.60 -12.98
CA ASP A 97 -18.01 7.72 -12.41
C ASP A 97 -17.11 8.60 -11.54
N VAL A 98 -16.05 8.02 -10.96
CA VAL A 98 -15.12 8.69 -10.04
C VAL A 98 -13.73 8.06 -10.09
N ILE A 99 -12.71 8.88 -9.82
CA ILE A 99 -11.34 8.44 -9.57
C ILE A 99 -11.05 8.51 -8.07
N GLY A 100 -10.54 7.41 -7.50
CA GLY A 100 -9.88 7.43 -6.19
C GLY A 100 -8.38 7.61 -6.35
N PHE A 101 -7.82 8.71 -5.87
CA PHE A 101 -6.42 9.08 -6.09
C PHE A 101 -5.65 9.15 -4.78
N HIS A 102 -4.83 8.13 -4.51
CA HIS A 102 -3.97 8.11 -3.32
C HIS A 102 -2.80 9.10 -3.44
N GLY A 103 -2.24 9.27 -4.64
CA GLY A 103 -0.98 9.99 -4.85
C GLY A 103 0.24 9.18 -4.40
N GLN A 104 1.37 9.88 -4.26
CA GLN A 104 2.64 9.30 -3.81
C GLN A 104 2.95 9.77 -2.39
N THR A 105 3.03 8.87 -1.42
CA THR A 105 3.42 9.25 -0.05
C THR A 105 4.90 9.65 -0.03
N VAL A 106 5.19 10.83 0.53
CA VAL A 106 6.56 11.32 0.79
C VAL A 106 6.83 11.60 2.27
N LEU A 107 5.77 11.77 3.07
CA LEU A 107 5.88 11.92 4.52
C LEU A 107 4.66 11.31 5.23
N HIS A 108 4.90 10.63 6.35
CA HIS A 108 3.86 10.14 7.24
C HIS A 108 4.38 10.14 8.69
N ARG A 109 3.82 11.02 9.52
CA ARG A 109 4.14 11.21 10.94
C ARG A 109 2.81 11.27 11.73
N PRO A 110 2.21 10.13 12.06
CA PRO A 110 0.89 10.10 12.67
C PRO A 110 0.86 10.74 14.06
N ASP A 111 1.93 10.65 14.85
CA ASP A 111 2.05 11.31 16.16
C ASP A 111 2.00 12.85 16.07
N GLU A 112 2.37 13.40 14.92
CA GLU A 112 2.29 14.83 14.60
C GLU A 112 1.01 15.19 13.83
N ALA A 113 0.11 14.22 13.61
CA ALA A 113 -1.06 14.33 12.73
C ALA A 113 -0.71 14.89 11.34
N LEU A 114 0.45 14.52 10.80
CA LEU A 114 1.00 15.07 9.57
C LEU A 114 1.31 13.97 8.56
N THR A 115 0.66 14.04 7.41
CA THR A 115 0.98 13.18 6.27
C THR A 115 0.93 13.96 4.97
N VAL A 116 1.82 13.63 4.03
CA VAL A 116 1.89 14.27 2.72
C VAL A 116 1.95 13.20 1.65
N GLN A 117 0.88 13.14 0.87
CA GLN A 117 0.86 12.50 -0.44
C GLN A 117 0.99 13.58 -1.50
N LEU A 118 1.98 13.46 -2.39
CA LEU A 118 2.09 14.29 -3.57
C LEU A 118 1.02 13.87 -4.58
N GLY A 119 0.20 14.83 -4.98
CA GLY A 119 -0.83 14.68 -5.99
C GLY A 119 -1.84 15.81 -5.93
N ASP A 120 -2.04 16.52 -7.04
CA ASP A 120 -3.05 17.57 -7.16
C ASP A 120 -4.34 16.97 -7.75
N GLY A 121 -5.30 16.65 -6.87
CA GLY A 121 -6.59 16.09 -7.28
C GLY A 121 -7.40 17.02 -8.20
N ALA A 122 -7.28 18.34 -8.04
CA ALA A 122 -7.98 19.30 -8.90
C ALA A 122 -7.36 19.35 -10.30
N LEU A 123 -6.03 19.26 -10.41
CA LEU A 123 -5.36 19.10 -11.71
C LEU A 123 -5.73 17.76 -12.35
N LEU A 124 -5.71 16.65 -11.61
CA LEU A 124 -6.10 15.35 -12.14
C LEU A 124 -7.54 15.36 -12.68
N ALA A 125 -8.47 15.99 -11.95
CA ALA A 125 -9.86 16.13 -12.38
C ALA A 125 -9.98 16.93 -13.69
N ARG A 126 -9.22 18.03 -13.83
CA ARG A 126 -9.18 18.82 -15.07
C ARG A 126 -8.59 18.04 -16.25
N GLU A 127 -7.54 17.26 -16.01
CA GLU A 127 -6.81 16.52 -17.05
C GLU A 127 -7.55 15.27 -17.54
N THR A 128 -8.44 14.72 -16.72
CA THR A 128 -9.22 13.50 -17.01
C THR A 128 -10.68 13.79 -17.33
N GLY A 129 -11.21 14.94 -16.90
CA GLY A 129 -12.63 15.27 -17.01
C GLY A 129 -13.52 14.49 -16.03
N LEU A 130 -12.93 13.82 -15.03
CA LEU A 130 -13.62 12.95 -14.07
C LEU A 130 -13.58 13.55 -12.66
N PRO A 131 -14.62 13.32 -11.84
CA PRO A 131 -14.55 13.60 -10.41
C PRO A 131 -13.41 12.83 -9.75
N VAL A 132 -12.66 13.49 -8.84
CA VAL A 132 -11.52 12.90 -8.13
C VAL A 132 -11.73 13.02 -6.63
N VAL A 133 -11.66 11.89 -5.93
CA VAL A 133 -11.54 11.79 -4.47
C VAL A 133 -10.07 11.54 -4.14
N TYR A 134 -9.47 12.38 -3.31
CA TYR A 134 -8.04 12.32 -2.98
C TYR A 134 -7.78 12.78 -1.54
N ASP A 135 -6.52 12.69 -1.10
CA ASP A 135 -6.07 13.11 0.24
C ASP A 135 -6.75 12.38 1.42
N MET A 136 -7.12 11.12 1.18
CA MET A 136 -7.90 10.30 2.13
C MET A 136 -7.18 10.08 3.48
N ARG A 137 -5.85 10.05 3.48
CA ARG A 137 -5.08 9.85 4.72
C ARG A 137 -5.08 11.10 5.60
N ALA A 138 -4.94 12.28 4.99
CA ALA A 138 -5.03 13.53 5.73
C ALA A 138 -6.45 13.71 6.28
N ALA A 139 -7.48 13.39 5.49
CA ALA A 139 -8.87 13.43 5.95
C ALA A 139 -9.11 12.53 7.17
N ASP A 140 -8.54 11.32 7.20
CA ASP A 140 -8.62 10.45 8.38
C ASP A 140 -7.90 11.06 9.61
N MET A 141 -6.69 11.61 9.43
CA MET A 141 -5.95 12.28 10.51
C MET A 141 -6.66 13.52 11.06
N GLU A 142 -7.31 14.31 10.20
CA GLU A 142 -8.12 15.47 10.62
C GLU A 142 -9.27 15.07 11.56
N HIS A 143 -9.73 13.82 11.48
CA HIS A 143 -10.77 13.25 12.33
C HIS A 143 -10.22 12.40 13.48
N GLY A 144 -8.92 12.51 13.79
CA GLY A 144 -8.26 11.83 14.90
C GLY A 144 -7.82 10.40 14.60
N GLY A 145 -7.87 9.98 13.33
CA GLY A 145 -7.29 8.73 12.86
C GLY A 145 -5.77 8.81 12.69
N GLN A 146 -5.18 7.71 12.24
CA GLN A 146 -3.73 7.57 12.03
C GLN A 146 -3.35 7.78 10.55
N GLY A 147 -4.31 7.99 9.65
CA GLY A 147 -4.11 8.06 8.20
C GLY A 147 -3.69 6.74 7.55
N ALA A 148 -3.60 5.65 8.31
CA ALA A 148 -3.17 4.34 7.86
C ALA A 148 -3.53 3.25 8.89
N PRO A 149 -3.74 1.98 8.45
CA PRO A 149 -4.08 1.59 7.09
C PRO A 149 -5.56 1.90 6.77
N LEU A 150 -5.85 2.38 5.55
CA LEU A 150 -7.23 2.65 5.09
C LEU A 150 -7.92 1.43 4.44
N VAL A 151 -7.15 0.40 4.08
CA VAL A 151 -7.65 -0.84 3.46
C VAL A 151 -8.70 -1.61 4.29
N PRO A 152 -8.80 -1.51 5.63
CA PRO A 152 -9.79 -2.29 6.38
C PRO A 152 -11.25 -2.05 5.97
N VAL A 153 -11.58 -0.84 5.50
CA VAL A 153 -12.92 -0.53 4.96
C VAL A 153 -13.21 -1.36 3.70
N TYR A 154 -12.22 -1.49 2.81
CA TYR A 154 -12.33 -2.34 1.63
C TYR A 154 -12.42 -3.83 1.98
N HIS A 155 -11.68 -4.29 2.99
CA HIS A 155 -11.76 -5.66 3.49
C HIS A 155 -13.14 -6.00 4.08
N ALA A 156 -13.75 -5.07 4.81
CA ALA A 156 -15.12 -5.23 5.29
C ALA A 156 -16.12 -5.38 4.14
N ALA A 157 -16.01 -4.53 3.12
CA ALA A 157 -16.86 -4.62 1.92
C ALA A 157 -16.66 -5.96 1.18
N LEU A 158 -15.41 -6.43 1.05
CA LEU A 158 -15.11 -7.73 0.45
C LEU A 158 -15.73 -8.88 1.25
N ALA A 159 -15.60 -8.88 2.58
CA ALA A 159 -16.18 -9.91 3.44
C ALA A 159 -17.71 -9.96 3.31
N ALA A 160 -18.37 -8.81 3.27
CA ALA A 160 -19.81 -8.71 3.03
C ALA A 160 -20.20 -9.24 1.63
N SER A 161 -19.38 -8.96 0.62
CA SER A 161 -19.60 -9.39 -0.77
C SER A 161 -19.38 -10.89 -1.03
N LEU A 162 -18.83 -11.65 -0.08
CA LEU A 162 -18.58 -13.08 -0.25
C LEU A 162 -19.88 -13.85 -0.57
N PRO A 163 -19.84 -14.87 -1.44
CA PRO A 163 -20.98 -15.75 -1.66
C PRO A 163 -21.49 -16.35 -0.33
N GLU A 164 -22.80 -16.58 -0.20
CA GLU A 164 -23.42 -17.03 1.05
C GLU A 164 -22.76 -18.27 1.65
N GLY A 165 -22.39 -19.26 0.84
CA GLY A 165 -21.69 -20.46 1.31
C GLY A 165 -20.24 -20.25 1.78
N LEU A 166 -19.62 -19.12 1.41
CA LEU A 166 -18.26 -18.73 1.79
C LEU A 166 -18.23 -17.62 2.84
N ARG A 167 -19.36 -16.98 3.13
CA ARG A 167 -19.48 -15.88 4.10
C ARG A 167 -19.55 -16.44 5.53
N GLN A 168 -18.40 -16.88 6.03
CA GLN A 168 -18.22 -17.34 7.41
C GLN A 168 -17.36 -16.33 8.16
N PHE A 169 -17.94 -15.71 9.18
CA PHE A 169 -17.23 -14.74 10.00
C PHE A 169 -16.58 -15.42 11.22
N PRO A 170 -15.45 -14.88 11.71
CA PRO A 170 -14.72 -13.72 11.17
C PRO A 170 -13.97 -14.04 9.87
N VAL A 171 -13.82 -13.04 9.00
CA VAL A 171 -13.00 -13.13 7.78
C VAL A 171 -11.65 -12.45 8.03
N CYS A 172 -10.55 -13.16 7.82
CA CYS A 172 -9.21 -12.62 7.96
C CYS A 172 -8.58 -12.40 6.57
N PHE A 173 -8.17 -11.17 6.29
CA PHE A 173 -7.37 -10.82 5.12
C PHE A 173 -5.92 -10.74 5.54
N VAL A 174 -5.05 -11.50 4.87
CA VAL A 174 -3.62 -11.54 5.15
C VAL A 174 -2.87 -10.93 3.97
N ASN A 175 -2.14 -9.85 4.22
CA ASN A 175 -1.24 -9.24 3.25
C ASN A 175 0.21 -9.56 3.65
N ILE A 176 0.95 -10.21 2.75
CA ILE A 176 2.35 -10.59 2.96
C ILE A 176 3.22 -9.72 2.04
N GLY A 177 3.48 -8.50 2.49
CA GLY A 177 4.41 -7.57 1.85
C GLY A 177 5.81 -7.69 2.44
N GLY A 178 6.58 -6.59 2.46
CA GLY A 178 7.83 -6.54 3.23
C GLY A 178 7.59 -6.77 4.73
N ILE A 179 6.55 -6.11 5.26
CA ILE A 179 5.91 -6.40 6.55
C ILE A 179 4.58 -7.08 6.26
N SER A 180 4.25 -8.10 7.04
CA SER A 180 2.95 -8.77 6.98
C SER A 180 1.95 -8.05 7.85
N ASN A 181 0.71 -7.92 7.37
CA ASN A 181 -0.40 -7.39 8.15
C ASN A 181 -1.67 -8.19 7.93
N VAL A 182 -2.55 -8.11 8.92
CA VAL A 182 -3.86 -8.74 8.88
C VAL A 182 -4.96 -7.72 9.07
N THR A 183 -6.09 -7.94 8.43
CA THR A 183 -7.36 -7.33 8.81
C THR A 183 -8.33 -8.43 9.23
N PHE A 184 -8.71 -8.39 10.50
CA PHE A 184 -9.74 -9.24 11.08
C PHE A 184 -11.09 -8.52 10.96
N VAL A 185 -12.00 -9.07 10.14
CA VAL A 185 -13.35 -8.55 9.96
C VAL A 185 -14.32 -9.42 10.77
N PRO A 186 -14.89 -8.92 11.88
CA PRO A 186 -15.89 -9.65 12.65
C PRO A 186 -17.25 -9.69 11.92
N GLU A 187 -18.19 -10.49 12.42
CA GLU A 187 -19.58 -10.48 11.94
C GLU A 187 -20.28 -9.15 12.30
N GLU A 188 -20.01 -8.64 13.50
CA GLU A 188 -20.52 -7.38 14.02
C GLU A 188 -19.37 -6.53 14.57
N GLY A 189 -19.43 -5.22 14.33
CA GLY A 189 -18.42 -4.27 14.81
C GLY A 189 -17.39 -3.89 13.74
N ALA A 190 -16.39 -3.09 14.16
CA ALA A 190 -15.37 -2.57 13.26
C ALA A 190 -14.25 -3.62 13.02
N PRO A 191 -13.67 -3.66 11.82
CA PRO A 191 -12.47 -4.46 11.58
C PRO A 191 -11.31 -4.02 12.47
N ILE A 192 -10.47 -4.99 12.84
CA ILE A 192 -9.20 -4.75 13.54
C ILE A 192 -8.07 -5.04 12.55
N ALA A 193 -7.14 -4.10 12.39
CA ALA A 193 -5.97 -4.29 11.54
C ALA A 193 -4.69 -3.99 12.31
N PHE A 194 -3.66 -4.79 12.08
CA PHE A 194 -2.35 -4.66 12.72
C PHE A 194 -1.29 -5.43 11.92
N ASP A 195 -0.03 -5.04 12.12
CA ASP A 195 1.10 -5.76 11.56
C ASP A 195 1.35 -7.04 12.37
N THR A 196 1.57 -8.16 11.69
CA THR A 196 1.86 -9.45 12.33
C THR A 196 3.35 -9.74 12.46
N GLY A 197 4.21 -8.95 11.81
CA GLY A 197 5.66 -9.07 11.86
C GLY A 197 6.29 -9.03 10.46
N PRO A 198 7.55 -9.45 10.32
CA PRO A 198 8.21 -9.47 9.02
C PRO A 198 7.47 -10.38 8.03
N GLY A 199 7.31 -9.91 6.80
CA GLY A 199 6.89 -10.72 5.66
C GLY A 199 8.10 -11.10 4.82
N ASN A 200 8.13 -10.63 3.57
CA ASN A 200 9.20 -10.93 2.61
C ASN A 200 10.48 -10.12 2.85
N ALA A 201 10.47 -9.03 3.62
CA ALA A 201 11.61 -8.11 3.70
C ALA A 201 12.91 -8.77 4.17
N LEU A 202 12.85 -9.69 5.13
CA LEU A 202 14.03 -10.41 5.62
C LEU A 202 14.48 -11.48 4.63
N ILE A 203 13.53 -12.14 3.96
CA ILE A 203 13.81 -13.16 2.93
C ILE A 203 14.53 -12.49 1.76
N ASP A 204 14.00 -11.39 1.26
CA ASP A 204 14.55 -10.63 0.14
C ASP A 204 15.97 -10.13 0.45
N GLN A 205 16.17 -9.57 1.66
CA GLN A 205 17.50 -9.13 2.12
C GLN A 205 18.51 -10.29 2.19
N TRP A 206 18.08 -11.45 2.69
CA TRP A 206 18.92 -12.64 2.81
C TRP A 206 19.30 -13.18 1.43
N VAL A 207 18.33 -13.30 0.52
CA VAL A 207 18.56 -13.75 -0.87
C VAL A 207 19.45 -12.78 -1.64
N ALA A 208 19.23 -11.48 -1.49
CA ALA A 208 20.06 -10.46 -2.14
C ALA A 208 21.50 -10.54 -1.66
N ALA A 209 21.73 -10.69 -0.35
CA ALA A 209 23.07 -10.82 0.22
C ALA A 209 23.77 -12.12 -0.21
N GLY A 210 23.04 -13.24 -0.29
CA GLY A 210 23.60 -14.56 -0.58
C GLY A 210 23.75 -14.92 -2.07
N SER A 211 22.93 -14.35 -2.95
CA SER A 211 22.86 -14.73 -4.38
C SER A 211 22.87 -13.57 -5.36
N GLY A 212 22.68 -12.33 -4.90
CA GLY A 212 22.47 -11.17 -5.76
C GLY A 212 21.10 -11.11 -6.45
N ARG A 213 20.21 -12.07 -6.22
CA ARG A 213 18.81 -12.03 -6.67
C ARG A 213 17.97 -11.16 -5.74
N ALA A 214 16.92 -10.52 -6.27
CA ALA A 214 16.11 -9.60 -5.47
C ALA A 214 15.21 -10.28 -4.41
N PHE A 215 14.73 -11.50 -4.67
CA PHE A 215 13.82 -12.25 -3.79
C PHE A 215 13.89 -13.76 -4.07
N ASP A 216 13.31 -14.57 -3.18
CA ASP A 216 13.17 -16.02 -3.36
C ASP A 216 11.95 -16.34 -4.24
N GLU A 217 12.19 -16.51 -5.54
CA GLU A 217 11.13 -16.83 -6.50
C GLU A 217 10.49 -18.19 -6.18
N ASP A 218 9.18 -18.17 -5.93
CA ASP A 218 8.34 -19.31 -5.52
C ASP A 218 8.83 -20.05 -4.25
N GLY A 219 9.65 -19.40 -3.41
CA GLY A 219 10.19 -20.04 -2.20
C GLY A 219 11.16 -21.19 -2.50
N ARG A 220 11.78 -21.24 -3.69
CA ARG A 220 12.60 -22.37 -4.12
C ARG A 220 13.87 -22.52 -3.29
N ILE A 221 14.52 -21.42 -2.93
CA ILE A 221 15.72 -21.44 -2.08
C ILE A 221 15.35 -21.96 -0.70
N ALA A 222 14.31 -21.38 -0.08
CA ALA A 222 13.85 -21.80 1.24
C ALA A 222 13.38 -23.26 1.24
N GLY A 223 12.80 -23.75 0.15
CA GLY A 223 12.35 -25.13 0.00
C GLY A 223 13.46 -26.18 -0.13
N GLU A 224 14.70 -25.77 -0.44
CA GLU A 224 15.87 -26.66 -0.49
C GLU A 224 16.57 -26.80 0.87
N GLY A 225 16.33 -25.86 1.79
CA GLY A 225 16.99 -25.79 3.09
C GLY A 225 16.28 -26.52 4.22
N GLU A 226 16.86 -26.41 5.42
CA GLU A 226 16.26 -26.89 6.68
C GLU A 226 15.99 -25.71 7.62
N ILE A 227 14.95 -25.84 8.46
CA ILE A 227 14.60 -24.78 9.41
C ILE A 227 15.60 -24.77 10.58
N ALA A 228 16.36 -23.68 10.70
CA ALA A 228 17.17 -23.38 11.89
C ALA A 228 16.26 -22.93 13.06
N GLN A 229 15.71 -23.90 13.80
CA GLN A 229 14.71 -23.68 14.85
C GLN A 229 15.17 -22.74 15.96
N ASP A 230 16.46 -22.74 16.29
CA ASP A 230 17.06 -21.85 17.29
C ASP A 230 17.03 -20.38 16.84
N VAL A 231 17.28 -20.12 15.56
CA VAL A 231 17.19 -18.77 14.98
C VAL A 231 15.74 -18.30 14.92
N VAL A 232 14.81 -19.16 14.52
CA VAL A 232 13.37 -18.85 14.51
C VAL A 232 12.88 -18.50 15.92
N ALA A 233 13.23 -19.31 16.92
CA ALA A 233 12.84 -19.06 18.30
C ALA A 233 13.34 -17.69 18.81
N ARG A 234 14.55 -17.28 18.44
CA ARG A 234 15.11 -15.96 18.81
C ARG A 234 14.42 -14.79 18.12
N TYR A 235 13.96 -14.95 16.88
CA TYR A 235 13.12 -13.92 16.25
C TYR A 235 11.78 -13.81 16.97
N LEU A 236 11.15 -14.95 17.27
CA LEU A 236 9.83 -14.99 17.92
C LEU A 236 9.84 -14.52 19.38
N ASP A 237 11.00 -14.45 20.03
CA ASP A 237 11.18 -13.90 21.39
C ASP A 237 11.15 -12.35 21.43
N ALA A 238 11.01 -11.69 20.27
CA ALA A 238 10.85 -10.24 20.22
C ALA A 238 9.54 -9.79 20.89
N SER A 239 9.61 -8.78 21.77
CA SER A 239 8.46 -8.29 22.55
C SER A 239 7.26 -7.88 21.68
N PHE A 240 7.54 -7.44 20.45
CA PHE A 240 6.52 -7.11 19.45
C PHE A 240 5.46 -8.22 19.32
N PHE A 241 5.84 -9.50 19.35
CA PHE A 241 4.89 -10.60 19.18
C PHE A 241 3.92 -10.74 20.37
N ASP A 242 4.31 -10.31 21.56
CA ASP A 242 3.49 -10.34 22.78
C ASP A 242 2.56 -9.12 22.91
N GLU A 243 2.79 -8.06 22.13
CA GLU A 243 1.97 -6.85 22.19
C GLU A 243 0.54 -7.09 21.65
N PRO A 244 -0.50 -6.55 22.30
CA PRO A 244 -1.87 -6.62 21.79
C PRO A 244 -2.05 -5.71 20.57
N ALA A 245 -3.02 -6.04 19.70
CA ALA A 245 -3.46 -5.12 18.65
C ALA A 245 -4.22 -3.91 19.26
N PRO A 246 -4.22 -2.73 18.60
CA PRO A 246 -3.50 -2.41 17.36
C PRO A 246 -2.00 -2.19 17.59
N LYS A 247 -1.16 -2.69 16.66
CA LYS A 247 0.29 -2.51 16.64
C LYS A 247 0.80 -2.42 15.21
N SER A 248 1.90 -1.71 15.01
CA SER A 248 2.56 -1.52 13.71
C SER A 248 4.06 -1.74 13.82
N LEU A 249 4.71 -2.06 12.71
CA LEU A 249 6.12 -2.38 12.63
C LEU A 249 6.81 -1.54 11.55
N ASP A 250 8.00 -1.02 11.86
CA ASP A 250 8.87 -0.41 10.88
C ASP A 250 9.80 -1.45 10.23
N ARG A 251 10.25 -1.17 9.00
CA ARG A 251 11.14 -2.06 8.25
C ARG A 251 12.47 -2.36 8.98
N GLY A 252 12.88 -1.50 9.89
CA GLY A 252 14.14 -1.62 10.64
C GLY A 252 14.05 -2.42 11.94
N ASP A 253 12.85 -2.75 12.41
CA ASP A 253 12.66 -3.40 13.72
C ASP A 253 13.16 -4.84 13.74
N PHE A 254 13.17 -5.48 12.56
CA PHE A 254 13.75 -6.80 12.34
C PHE A 254 14.87 -6.71 11.32
N THR A 255 15.98 -7.40 11.59
CA THR A 255 17.16 -7.45 10.70
C THR A 255 17.61 -8.89 10.52
N THR A 256 18.33 -9.18 9.43
CA THR A 256 18.89 -10.51 9.16
C THR A 256 20.01 -10.95 10.13
N GLY A 257 20.35 -10.13 11.13
CA GLY A 257 21.47 -10.36 12.03
C GLY A 257 21.40 -11.65 12.84
N LEU A 258 20.21 -12.12 13.22
CA LEU A 258 20.07 -13.39 13.95
C LEU A 258 20.36 -14.62 13.09
N ALA A 259 20.24 -14.49 11.76
CA ALA A 259 20.55 -15.54 10.79
C ALA A 259 21.99 -15.48 10.28
N ALA A 260 22.80 -14.50 10.74
CA ALA A 260 24.16 -14.31 10.26
C ALA A 260 25.02 -15.58 10.44
N GLY A 261 25.68 -16.00 9.37
CA GLY A 261 26.53 -17.20 9.34
C GLY A 261 25.85 -18.46 8.84
N LEU A 262 24.52 -18.46 8.63
CA LEU A 262 23.83 -19.53 7.91
C LEU A 262 24.14 -19.46 6.40
N SER A 263 23.99 -20.60 5.71
CA SER A 263 23.98 -20.64 4.25
C SER A 263 22.65 -20.15 3.69
N LEU A 264 22.62 -19.90 2.38
CA LEU A 264 21.42 -19.45 1.70
C LEU A 264 20.34 -20.55 1.62
N ALA A 265 20.77 -21.81 1.49
CA ALA A 265 20.00 -23.04 1.63
C ALA A 265 20.88 -24.10 2.32
#